data_AF-U4UQB5-F1
#
_entry.id   AF-U4UQB5-F1
#
_cell.length_a   1.000
_cell.length_b   1.000
_cell.length_c   1.000
_cell.angle_alpha   90.00
_cell.angle_beta   90.00
_cell.angle_gamma   90.00
#
_symmetry.space_group_name_H-M   'P 1'
#
loop_
_entity.id
_entity.type
_entity.pdbx_description
1 polymer ?
#
loop_
_entity_poly.entity_id
_entity_poly.type
_entity_poly.pdbx_seq_one_letter_code
_entity_poly.pdbx_strand_id
1 'polypeptide(L)'
;MEKGETIVEACKREVLEETGLEIDCTTILMVESAGGVWLRFVLTGKVIGGTLKTPAQANRESLQAKWVSNLDELSLRASDIIELIEKARSYVHARKTRDPTWHLDQLPSLRAYAHLLLRLVIVIKKKATNRVHILLSERTSWHLPTCQINPGKSFHSTLRKFMVDLFGAEVPTHKPHGLLSIEHDARDGKDGVCLTLLVSFRAPLEEVPIIGKCVWHEVSKELGDKLLQRVVSRNATFQFHVVK
;
A
#
# COMPACT_ATOMS: atom_id res chain seq x y z
N MET A 1 -12.75 10.42 4.15
CA MET A 1 -13.57 9.63 3.21
C MET A 1 -14.97 9.62 3.76
N GLU A 2 -15.96 9.95 2.94
CA GLU A 2 -17.36 9.87 3.36
C GLU A 2 -17.86 8.42 3.28
N LYS A 3 -18.95 8.15 3.99
CA LYS A 3 -19.54 6.82 4.03
C LYS A 3 -20.04 6.42 2.64
N GLY A 4 -19.57 5.26 2.16
CA GLY A 4 -20.00 4.69 0.87
C GLY A 4 -19.12 5.08 -0.31
N GLU A 5 -18.15 5.97 -0.13
CA GLU A 5 -17.19 6.33 -1.18
C GLU A 5 -16.04 5.32 -1.26
N THR A 6 -15.58 5.05 -2.47
CA THR A 6 -14.28 4.40 -2.70
C THR A 6 -13.13 5.38 -2.42
N ILE A 7 -11.92 4.87 -2.20
CA ILE A 7 -10.71 5.70 -2.03
C ILE A 7 -10.53 6.68 -3.21
N VAL A 8 -10.83 6.24 -4.43
CA VAL A 8 -10.66 7.06 -5.65
C VAL A 8 -11.73 8.14 -5.73
N GLU A 9 -12.99 7.83 -5.43
CA GLU A 9 -14.08 8.82 -5.41
C GLU A 9 -13.83 9.90 -4.37
N ALA A 10 -13.44 9.51 -3.16
CA ALA A 10 -13.07 10.46 -2.12
C ALA A 10 -11.92 11.37 -2.58
N CYS A 11 -10.86 10.83 -3.18
CA CYS A 11 -9.76 11.65 -3.70
C CYS A 11 -10.23 12.64 -4.77
N LYS A 12 -11.14 12.24 -5.67
CA LYS A 12 -11.69 13.13 -6.71
C LYS A 12 -12.56 14.23 -6.11
N ARG A 13 -13.44 13.90 -5.15
CA ARG A 13 -14.31 14.87 -4.46
C ARG A 13 -13.48 15.90 -3.69
N GLU A 14 -12.55 15.47 -2.85
CA GLU A 14 -11.72 16.35 -2.02
C GLU A 14 -10.92 17.34 -2.90
N VAL A 15 -10.33 16.86 -4.01
CA VAL A 15 -9.59 17.75 -4.93
C VAL A 15 -10.52 18.76 -5.60
N LEU A 16 -11.73 18.36 -5.99
CA LEU A 16 -12.70 19.28 -6.57
C LEU A 16 -13.16 20.35 -5.57
N GLU A 17 -13.49 19.95 -4.34
CA GLU A 17 -13.99 20.85 -3.28
C GLU A 17 -12.93 21.86 -2.81
N GLU A 18 -11.70 21.40 -2.61
CA GLU A 18 -10.61 22.22 -2.12
C GLU A 18 -9.91 23.04 -3.22
N THR A 19 -9.90 22.56 -4.46
CA THR A 19 -9.09 23.20 -5.53
C THR A 19 -9.87 23.66 -6.75
N GLY A 20 -11.12 23.24 -6.92
CA GLY A 20 -11.94 23.49 -8.11
C GLY A 20 -11.52 22.69 -9.35
N LEU A 21 -10.53 21.81 -9.23
CA LEU A 21 -10.03 20.99 -10.33
C LEU A 21 -10.66 19.60 -10.34
N GLU A 22 -10.96 19.10 -11.53
CA GLU A 22 -11.33 17.71 -11.75
C GLU A 22 -10.09 16.90 -12.09
N ILE A 23 -9.93 15.75 -11.43
CA ILE A 23 -8.78 14.87 -11.64
C ILE A 23 -9.18 13.45 -12.01
N ASP A 24 -8.27 12.80 -12.73
CA ASP A 24 -8.24 11.35 -12.84
C ASP A 24 -7.06 10.77 -12.05
N CYS A 25 -7.36 9.94 -11.05
CA CYS A 25 -6.34 9.33 -10.21
C CYS A 25 -5.54 8.30 -11.02
N THR A 26 -4.21 8.30 -10.88
CA THR A 26 -3.32 7.45 -11.67
C THR A 26 -2.77 6.26 -10.89
N THR A 27 -2.32 6.47 -9.65
CA THR A 27 -1.81 5.39 -8.80
C THR A 27 -1.89 5.74 -7.33
N ILE A 28 -1.95 4.71 -6.49
CA ILE A 28 -1.51 4.84 -5.09
C ILE A 28 0.01 4.95 -5.10
N LEU A 29 0.53 5.94 -4.40
CA LEU A 29 1.97 6.16 -4.24
C LEU A 29 2.47 5.53 -2.93
N MET A 30 1.70 5.72 -1.86
CA MET A 30 1.98 5.14 -0.55
C MET A 30 0.74 5.10 0.34
N VAL A 31 0.84 4.34 1.42
CA VAL A 31 -0.12 4.31 2.50
C VAL A 31 0.59 4.64 3.79
N GLU A 32 0.02 5.57 4.53
CA GLU A 32 0.46 5.90 5.87
C GLU A 32 -0.52 5.38 6.90
N SER A 33 0.02 4.98 8.05
CA SER A 33 -0.77 4.64 9.22
C SER A 33 -0.27 5.45 10.40
N ALA A 34 -1.21 6.02 11.15
CA ALA A 34 -0.96 6.63 12.45
C ALA A 34 -1.70 5.78 13.49
N GLY A 35 -1.24 5.82 14.74
CA GLY A 35 -1.70 4.96 15.84
C GLY A 35 -3.18 4.52 15.74
N GLY A 36 -3.41 3.21 15.73
CA GLY A 36 -4.74 2.60 15.63
C GLY A 36 -5.19 2.31 14.19
N VAL A 37 -6.42 2.70 13.83
CA VAL A 37 -7.07 2.42 12.52
C VAL A 37 -6.90 3.51 11.48
N TRP A 38 -6.17 4.59 11.81
CA TRP A 38 -6.06 5.70 10.87
C TRP A 38 -5.13 5.31 9.72
N LEU A 39 -5.66 5.39 8.50
CA LEU A 39 -4.94 5.15 7.26
C LEU A 39 -5.09 6.38 6.35
N ARG A 40 -3.97 6.84 5.80
CA ARG A 40 -3.94 7.87 4.74
C ARG A 40 -3.44 7.25 3.45
N PHE A 41 -4.28 7.26 2.44
CA PHE A 41 -3.93 6.83 1.09
C PHE A 41 -3.43 8.03 0.32
N VAL A 42 -2.20 7.97 -0.19
CA VAL A 42 -1.59 9.05 -0.96
C VAL A 42 -1.66 8.67 -2.43
N LEU A 43 -2.42 9.45 -3.20
CA LEU A 43 -2.64 9.23 -4.62
C LEU A 43 -1.94 10.29 -5.46
N THR A 44 -1.62 9.91 -6.69
CA THR A 44 -1.32 10.85 -7.76
C THR A 44 -2.49 10.90 -8.74
N GLY A 45 -2.61 11.99 -9.50
CA GLY A 45 -3.62 12.14 -10.53
C GLY A 45 -3.25 13.18 -11.57
N LYS A 46 -4.00 13.19 -12.66
CA LYS A 46 -3.89 14.18 -13.73
C LYS A 46 -5.13 15.07 -13.70
N VAL A 47 -4.91 16.38 -13.83
CA VAL A 47 -6.01 17.33 -14.03
C VAL A 47 -6.62 17.06 -15.41
N ILE A 48 -7.94 16.89 -15.44
CA ILE A 48 -8.71 16.62 -16.65
C ILE A 48 -9.76 17.69 -16.94
N GLY A 49 -10.03 18.58 -15.97
CA GLY A 49 -11.06 19.61 -16.08
C GLY A 49 -11.11 20.51 -14.86
N GLY A 50 -12.22 21.24 -14.73
CA GLY A 50 -12.44 22.21 -13.66
C GLY A 50 -11.70 23.54 -13.86
N THR A 51 -11.75 24.40 -12.86
CA THR A 51 -11.08 25.71 -12.85
C THR A 51 -10.46 25.94 -11.48
N LEU A 52 -9.17 26.31 -11.47
CA LEU A 52 -8.42 26.51 -10.24
C LEU A 52 -9.09 27.57 -9.37
N LYS A 53 -9.43 27.18 -8.14
CA LYS A 53 -10.17 27.99 -7.17
C LYS A 53 -9.39 29.23 -6.77
N THR A 54 -9.99 30.39 -7.00
CA THR A 54 -9.42 31.69 -6.63
C THR A 54 -9.94 32.15 -5.27
N PRO A 55 -9.31 33.17 -4.64
CA PRO A 55 -9.82 33.78 -3.41
C PRO A 55 -11.27 34.29 -3.50
N ALA A 56 -11.75 34.65 -4.70
CA ALA A 56 -13.15 35.06 -4.92
C ALA A 56 -14.16 33.91 -4.72
N GLN A 57 -13.69 32.67 -4.72
CA GLN A 57 -14.48 31.44 -4.52
C GLN A 57 -14.23 30.82 -3.14
N ALA A 58 -13.63 31.57 -2.20
CA ALA A 58 -13.35 31.10 -0.85
C ALA A 58 -14.64 30.61 -0.16
N ASN A 59 -14.55 29.44 0.47
CA ASN A 59 -15.64 28.85 1.22
C ASN A 59 -15.08 28.04 2.40
N ARG A 60 -15.94 27.26 3.07
CA ARG A 60 -15.56 26.46 4.24
C ARG A 60 -14.52 25.37 3.97
N GLU A 61 -14.42 24.89 2.72
CA GLU A 61 -13.50 23.80 2.35
C GLU A 61 -12.08 24.34 2.18
N SER A 62 -11.95 25.48 1.48
CA SER A 62 -10.65 26.15 1.31
C SER A 62 -10.81 27.61 0.86
N LEU A 63 -9.80 28.43 1.15
CA LEU A 63 -9.77 29.83 0.72
C LEU A 63 -9.40 30.00 -0.76
N GLN A 64 -8.49 29.16 -1.27
CA GLN A 64 -7.98 29.19 -2.64
C GLN A 64 -7.14 27.93 -2.92
N ALA A 65 -6.76 27.74 -4.19
CA ALA A 65 -5.72 26.80 -4.59
C ALA A 65 -4.71 27.45 -5.54
N LYS A 66 -3.47 26.98 -5.52
CA LYS A 66 -2.37 27.56 -6.29
C LYS A 66 -1.38 26.49 -6.75
N TRP A 67 -0.87 26.64 -7.97
CA TRP A 67 0.32 25.91 -8.43
C TRP A 67 1.58 26.51 -7.84
N VAL A 68 2.39 25.68 -7.18
CA VAL A 68 3.59 26.14 -6.48
C VAL A 68 4.78 25.29 -6.90
N SER A 69 5.86 25.96 -7.34
CA SER A 69 7.13 25.33 -7.71
C SER A 69 8.07 25.18 -6.52
N ASN A 70 8.08 26.19 -5.64
CA ASN A 70 8.97 26.28 -4.49
C ASN A 70 8.17 26.29 -3.18
N LEU A 71 8.36 25.25 -2.36
CA LEU A 71 7.63 25.10 -1.09
C LEU A 71 8.18 26.04 0.01
N ASP A 72 9.42 26.51 -0.11
CA ASP A 72 10.05 27.39 0.88
C ASP A 72 9.39 28.79 0.93
N GLU A 73 8.60 29.11 -0.10
CA GLU A 73 7.80 30.34 -0.17
C GLU A 73 6.49 30.25 0.62
N LEU A 74 6.16 29.08 1.17
CA LEU A 74 4.90 28.84 1.87
C LEU A 74 5.12 28.54 3.35
N SER A 75 4.22 29.08 4.19
CA SER A 75 4.03 28.58 5.55
C SER A 75 3.15 27.33 5.50
N LEU A 76 3.77 26.15 5.63
CA LEU A 76 3.07 24.87 5.55
C LEU A 76 2.29 24.59 6.84
N ARG A 77 1.09 24.01 6.69
CA ARG A 77 0.30 23.49 7.84
C ARG A 77 1.06 22.40 8.60
N ALA A 78 1.76 21.54 7.86
CA ALA A 78 2.61 20.48 8.38
C ALA A 78 3.71 20.17 7.35
N SER A 79 4.87 19.71 7.82
CA SER A 79 6.03 19.38 6.98
C SER A 79 5.99 17.96 6.38
N ASP A 80 5.03 17.13 6.80
CA ASP A 80 4.89 15.74 6.36
C ASP A 80 4.64 15.63 4.85
N ILE A 81 3.98 16.62 4.24
CA ILE A 81 3.74 16.66 2.79
C ILE A 81 5.01 16.78 1.95
N ILE A 82 6.14 17.22 2.53
CA ILE A 82 7.41 17.40 1.79
C ILE A 82 7.89 16.05 1.25
N GLU A 83 7.90 15.01 2.10
CA GLU A 83 8.30 13.67 1.68
C GLU A 83 7.34 13.08 0.64
N LEU A 84 6.04 13.39 0.75
CA LEU A 84 5.02 12.94 -0.21
C LEU A 84 5.25 13.56 -1.59
N ILE A 85 5.55 14.86 -1.63
CA ILE A 85 5.82 15.61 -2.86
C ILE A 85 7.11 15.10 -3.52
N GLU A 86 8.19 14.91 -2.77
CA GLU A 86 9.45 14.37 -3.30
C GLU A 86 9.30 12.94 -3.82
N LYS A 87 8.51 12.11 -3.13
CA LYS A 87 8.15 10.77 -3.61
C LYS A 87 7.37 10.85 -4.93
N ALA A 88 6.41 11.76 -5.04
CA ALA A 88 5.62 11.96 -6.26
C ALA A 88 6.49 12.45 -7.42
N ARG A 89 7.41 13.39 -7.19
CA ARG A 89 8.40 13.86 -8.17
C ARG A 89 9.27 12.71 -8.68
N SER A 90 9.78 11.90 -7.75
CA SER A 90 10.60 10.72 -8.07
C SER A 90 9.81 9.69 -8.88
N TYR A 91 8.55 9.43 -8.51
CA TYR A 91 7.66 8.54 -9.24
C TYR A 91 7.44 9.02 -10.68
N VAL A 92 7.07 10.30 -10.85
CA VAL A 92 6.85 10.90 -12.17
C VAL A 92 8.11 10.81 -13.03
N HIS A 93 9.29 11.06 -12.47
CA HIS A 93 10.55 10.88 -13.18
C HIS A 93 10.75 9.42 -13.63
N ALA A 94 10.54 8.45 -12.74
CA ALA A 94 10.64 7.03 -13.04
C ALA A 94 9.65 6.57 -14.13
N ARG A 95 8.42 7.11 -14.15
CA ARG A 95 7.45 6.83 -15.22
C ARG A 95 7.91 7.40 -16.56
N LYS A 96 8.52 8.58 -16.58
CA LYS A 96 9.09 9.18 -17.80
C LYS A 96 10.26 8.37 -18.35
N THR A 97 11.14 7.87 -17.50
CA THR A 97 12.32 7.08 -17.89
C THR A 97 12.04 5.58 -18.05
N ARG A 98 10.80 5.14 -17.76
CA ARG A 98 10.38 3.73 -17.76
C ARG A 98 11.26 2.86 -16.85
N ASP A 99 11.61 3.40 -15.69
CA ASP A 99 12.46 2.71 -14.70
C ASP A 99 11.76 1.42 -14.20
N PRO A 100 12.36 0.24 -14.43
CA PRO A 100 11.77 -1.05 -14.03
C PRO A 100 11.87 -1.32 -12.52
N THR A 101 12.54 -0.48 -11.74
CA THR A 101 12.68 -0.62 -10.27
C THR A 101 11.50 0.01 -9.51
N TRP A 102 10.59 0.67 -10.22
CA TRP A 102 9.38 1.26 -9.67
C TRP A 102 8.15 0.42 -9.96
N HIS A 103 7.15 0.52 -9.07
CA HIS A 103 5.86 -0.10 -9.31
C HIS A 103 5.18 0.55 -10.52
N LEU A 104 4.28 -0.21 -11.15
CA LEU A 104 3.41 0.31 -12.21
C LEU A 104 2.24 1.09 -11.59
N ASP A 105 1.56 1.85 -12.44
CA ASP A 105 0.33 2.55 -12.08
C ASP A 105 -0.72 1.53 -11.65
N GLN A 106 -1.20 1.63 -10.41
CA GLN A 106 -2.20 0.73 -9.88
C GLN A 106 -3.05 1.45 -8.81
N LEU A 107 -4.36 1.40 -9.01
CA LEU A 107 -5.37 1.88 -8.08
C LEU A 107 -5.92 0.75 -7.21
N PRO A 108 -6.63 1.06 -6.11
CA PRO A 108 -7.30 0.04 -5.32
C PRO A 108 -8.26 -0.79 -6.17
N SER A 109 -8.28 -2.10 -5.96
CA SER A 109 -9.28 -2.97 -6.56
C SER A 109 -10.59 -2.89 -5.78
N LEU A 110 -11.71 -2.79 -6.49
CA LEU A 110 -13.03 -2.65 -5.87
C LEU A 110 -13.47 -4.00 -5.27
N ARG A 111 -13.28 -4.14 -3.96
CA ARG A 111 -13.75 -5.29 -3.20
C ARG A 111 -14.09 -4.91 -1.77
N ALA A 112 -15.31 -5.26 -1.38
CA ALA A 112 -15.86 -4.93 -0.08
C ALA A 112 -15.35 -5.89 1.01
N TYR A 113 -15.01 -5.32 2.17
CA TYR A 113 -14.57 -6.08 3.35
C TYR A 113 -15.22 -5.51 4.60
N ALA A 114 -15.69 -6.37 5.51
CA ALA A 114 -16.27 -5.89 6.78
C ALA A 114 -15.20 -5.40 7.79
N HIS A 115 -13.92 -5.69 7.54
CA HIS A 115 -12.83 -5.48 8.47
C HIS A 115 -11.58 -4.98 7.76
N LEU A 116 -10.69 -4.34 8.52
CA LEU A 116 -9.32 -4.07 8.08
C LEU A 116 -8.53 -5.38 8.10
N LEU A 117 -7.97 -5.77 6.97
CA LEU A 117 -7.27 -7.03 6.79
C LEU A 117 -5.82 -6.79 6.36
N LEU A 118 -4.91 -7.57 6.94
CA LEU A 118 -3.53 -7.70 6.50
C LEU A 118 -3.36 -9.07 5.83
N ARG A 119 -3.08 -9.06 4.54
CA ARG A 119 -2.77 -10.25 3.74
C ARG A 119 -1.28 -10.28 3.47
N LEU A 120 -0.63 -11.43 3.67
CA LEU A 120 0.81 -11.56 3.47
C LEU A 120 1.12 -12.37 2.22
N VAL A 121 1.98 -11.83 1.37
CA VAL A 121 2.74 -12.60 0.38
C VAL A 121 4.12 -12.82 0.97
N ILE A 122 4.34 -13.99 1.56
CA ILE A 122 5.61 -14.34 2.20
C ILE A 122 6.44 -15.11 1.19
N VAL A 123 7.62 -14.61 0.85
CA VAL A 123 8.52 -15.20 -0.15
C VAL A 123 9.79 -15.75 0.50
N ILE A 124 10.24 -16.89 -0.02
CA ILE A 124 11.52 -17.50 0.37
C ILE A 124 12.15 -18.20 -0.83
N LYS A 125 13.48 -18.30 -0.84
CA LYS A 125 14.21 -19.13 -1.81
C LYS A 125 14.52 -20.49 -1.21
N LYS A 126 14.30 -21.56 -1.97
CA LYS A 126 14.78 -22.90 -1.63
C LYS A 126 16.25 -23.02 -2.00
N LYS A 127 17.12 -23.36 -1.05
CA LYS A 127 18.60 -23.39 -1.25
C LYS A 127 19.01 -24.35 -2.36
N ALA A 128 18.44 -25.55 -2.38
CA ALA A 128 18.82 -26.61 -3.33
C ALA A 128 18.47 -26.29 -4.79
N THR A 129 17.33 -25.63 -5.04
CA THR A 129 16.83 -25.40 -6.42
C THR A 129 16.92 -23.93 -6.84
N ASN A 130 17.23 -23.02 -5.92
CA ASN A 130 17.16 -21.57 -6.09
C ASN A 130 15.77 -21.08 -6.56
N ARG A 131 14.71 -21.90 -6.38
CA ARG A 131 13.34 -21.56 -6.76
C ARG A 131 12.62 -20.81 -5.65
N VAL A 132 11.78 -19.85 -6.05
CA VAL A 132 10.97 -19.05 -5.13
C VAL A 132 9.75 -19.83 -4.72
N HIS A 133 9.44 -19.77 -3.44
CA HIS A 133 8.22 -20.31 -2.85
C HIS A 133 7.44 -19.21 -2.16
N ILE A 134 6.11 -19.35 -2.15
CA ILE A 134 5.20 -18.50 -1.38
C ILE A 134 4.48 -19.31 -0.31
N LEU A 135 4.18 -18.70 0.83
CA LEU A 135 3.37 -19.35 1.84
C LEU A 135 1.89 -19.26 1.46
N LEU A 136 1.21 -20.41 1.44
CA LEU A 136 -0.24 -20.51 1.30
C LEU A 136 -0.83 -21.14 2.55
N SER A 137 -2.02 -20.70 2.94
CA SER A 137 -2.80 -21.31 4.02
C SER A 137 -3.85 -22.25 3.43
N GLU A 138 -4.05 -23.37 4.12
CA GLU A 138 -4.96 -24.45 3.79
C GLU A 138 -5.91 -24.67 4.98
N ARG A 139 -6.90 -23.78 5.15
CA ARG A 139 -7.97 -23.96 6.16
C ARG A 139 -9.23 -24.54 5.54
N THR A 140 -9.70 -23.94 4.45
CA THR A 140 -10.92 -24.32 3.73
C THR A 140 -10.73 -24.25 2.21
N SER A 141 -9.79 -23.44 1.76
CA SER A 141 -9.33 -23.32 0.38
C SER A 141 -7.89 -22.80 0.39
N TRP A 142 -7.20 -22.94 -0.73
CA TRP A 142 -5.89 -22.33 -0.93
C TRP A 142 -6.01 -20.80 -0.96
N HIS A 143 -5.40 -20.12 0.01
CA HIS A 143 -5.38 -18.66 0.05
C HIS A 143 -4.09 -18.13 0.68
N LEU A 144 -3.80 -16.85 0.44
CA LEU A 144 -2.70 -16.18 1.12
C LEU A 144 -3.02 -16.01 2.62
N PRO A 145 -2.03 -16.14 3.52
CA PRO A 145 -2.22 -15.88 4.95
C PRO A 145 -2.83 -14.49 5.16
N THR A 146 -3.98 -14.43 5.83
CA THR A 146 -4.70 -13.18 6.09
C THR A 146 -5.12 -13.12 7.56
N CYS A 147 -4.96 -11.97 8.19
CA CYS A 147 -5.46 -11.69 9.53
C CYS A 147 -6.19 -10.33 9.57
N GLN A 148 -6.97 -10.12 10.63
CA GLN A 148 -7.59 -8.83 10.90
C GLN A 148 -6.59 -7.89 11.59
N ILE A 149 -6.53 -6.64 11.13
CA ILE A 149 -5.77 -5.59 11.78
C ILE A 149 -6.56 -5.13 13.01
N ASN A 150 -5.94 -5.21 14.19
CA ASN A 150 -6.58 -4.77 15.43
C ASN A 150 -6.56 -3.23 15.52
N PRO A 151 -7.73 -2.58 15.63
CA PRO A 151 -7.84 -1.13 15.76
C PRO A 151 -7.03 -0.47 16.87
N GLY A 152 -6.77 -1.19 17.97
CA GLY A 152 -6.03 -0.67 19.12
C GLY A 152 -4.53 -0.97 19.08
N LYS A 153 -4.01 -1.50 17.97
CA LYS A 153 -2.60 -1.89 17.84
C LYS A 153 -1.98 -1.27 16.59
N SER A 154 -0.68 -0.99 16.67
CA SER A 154 0.08 -0.56 15.50
C SER A 154 0.15 -1.67 14.45
N PHE A 155 0.35 -1.28 13.19
CA PHE A 155 0.58 -2.22 12.10
C PHE A 155 1.77 -3.16 12.40
N HIS A 156 2.86 -2.62 12.95
CA HIS A 156 4.03 -3.41 13.35
C HIS A 156 3.69 -4.48 14.40
N SER A 157 2.85 -4.14 15.39
CA SER A 157 2.39 -5.10 16.39
C SER A 157 1.52 -6.19 15.77
N THR A 158 0.62 -5.82 14.85
CA THR A 158 -0.22 -6.75 14.10
C THR A 158 0.62 -7.71 13.25
N LEU A 159 1.57 -7.20 12.46
CA LEU A 159 2.47 -8.02 11.65
C LEU A 159 3.30 -8.95 12.52
N ARG A 160 3.92 -8.45 13.60
CA ARG A 160 4.73 -9.26 14.51
C ARG A 160 3.91 -10.40 15.11
N LYS A 161 2.71 -10.09 15.64
CA LYS A 161 1.82 -11.10 16.19
C LYS A 161 1.45 -12.13 15.14
N PHE A 162 1.08 -11.68 13.93
CA PHE A 162 0.66 -12.61 12.88
C PHE A 162 1.80 -13.51 12.41
N MET A 163 3.03 -12.98 12.29
CA MET A 163 4.22 -13.78 11.99
C MET A 163 4.52 -14.80 13.10
N VAL A 164 4.33 -14.44 14.38
CA VAL A 164 4.47 -15.39 15.50
C VAL A 164 3.35 -16.45 15.48
N ASP A 165 2.12 -16.07 15.16
CA ASP A 165 0.99 -17.01 15.07
C ASP A 165 1.20 -18.01 13.91
N LEU A 166 1.85 -17.58 12.83
CA LEU A 166 2.17 -18.44 11.69
C LEU A 166 3.37 -19.35 11.95
N PHE A 167 4.48 -18.82 12.50
CA PHE A 167 5.78 -19.52 12.54
C PHE A 167 6.24 -19.92 13.94
N GLY A 168 5.51 -19.54 14.99
CA GLY A 168 5.91 -19.70 16.38
C GLY A 168 6.76 -18.56 16.93
N ALA A 169 7.14 -18.66 18.21
CA ALA A 169 7.90 -17.62 18.93
C ALA A 169 9.29 -17.36 18.32
N GLU A 170 9.89 -18.39 17.72
CA GLU A 170 11.21 -18.33 17.07
C GLU A 170 11.09 -18.06 15.57
N VAL A 171 10.19 -17.15 15.18
CA VAL A 171 10.02 -16.78 13.77
C VAL A 171 11.34 -16.32 13.15
N PRO A 172 11.77 -16.89 12.01
CA PRO A 172 13.02 -16.51 11.40
C PRO A 172 13.07 -15.02 11.01
N THR A 173 14.29 -14.49 10.88
CA THR A 173 14.49 -13.09 10.50
C THR A 173 13.86 -12.81 9.14
N HIS A 174 12.92 -11.87 9.12
CA HIS A 174 12.15 -11.47 7.95
C HIS A 174 12.17 -9.95 7.76
N LYS A 175 11.79 -9.50 6.57
CA LYS A 175 11.72 -8.09 6.20
C LYS A 175 10.44 -7.81 5.40
N PRO A 176 9.59 -6.86 5.84
CA PRO A 176 8.53 -6.31 5.01
C PRO A 176 9.11 -5.37 3.95
N HIS A 177 8.59 -5.43 2.72
CA HIS A 177 9.09 -4.65 1.58
C HIS A 177 8.12 -3.56 1.10
N GLY A 178 6.84 -3.65 1.46
CA GLY A 178 5.78 -2.71 1.07
C GLY A 178 4.55 -3.44 0.53
N LEU A 179 3.52 -2.69 0.15
CA LEU A 179 2.25 -3.23 -0.31
C LEU A 179 2.27 -3.55 -1.80
N LEU A 180 1.78 -4.73 -2.16
CA LEU A 180 1.57 -5.16 -3.54
C LEU A 180 0.22 -4.72 -4.09
N SER A 181 -0.80 -4.64 -3.22
CA SER A 181 -2.14 -4.24 -3.61
C SER A 181 -2.94 -3.74 -2.41
N ILE A 182 -4.00 -3.01 -2.74
CA ILE A 182 -5.00 -2.50 -1.82
C ILE A 182 -6.36 -2.87 -2.42
N GLU A 183 -7.26 -3.38 -1.59
CA GLU A 183 -8.62 -3.71 -1.99
C GLU A 183 -9.59 -2.99 -1.05
N HIS A 184 -10.51 -2.20 -1.61
CA HIS A 184 -11.49 -1.40 -0.86
C HIS A 184 -12.72 -1.15 -1.74
N ASP A 185 -13.91 -1.29 -1.15
CA ASP A 185 -15.18 -0.86 -1.73
C ASP A 185 -16.21 -0.71 -0.62
N ALA A 186 -16.55 0.54 -0.29
CA ALA A 186 -17.46 0.86 0.81
C ALA A 186 -18.94 0.90 0.40
N ARG A 187 -19.27 0.69 -0.89
CA ARG A 187 -20.62 0.95 -1.44
C ARG A 187 -21.69 0.02 -0.90
N ASP A 188 -21.32 -1.18 -0.43
CA ASP A 188 -22.24 -2.13 0.22
C ASP A 188 -22.35 -1.92 1.75
N GLY A 189 -21.82 -0.80 2.26
CA GLY A 189 -21.78 -0.48 3.68
C GLY A 189 -20.64 -1.14 4.46
N LYS A 190 -19.78 -1.94 3.80
CA LYS A 190 -18.59 -2.53 4.42
C LYS A 190 -17.34 -1.68 4.13
N ASP A 191 -16.92 -0.88 5.10
CA ASP A 191 -15.80 0.06 4.96
C ASP A 191 -14.44 -0.50 5.43
N GLY A 192 -14.23 -1.80 5.24
CA GLY A 192 -12.94 -2.44 5.47
C GLY A 192 -12.02 -2.35 4.25
N VAL A 193 -10.73 -2.54 4.50
CA VAL A 193 -9.69 -2.57 3.46
C VAL A 193 -8.85 -3.82 3.62
N CYS A 194 -8.39 -4.41 2.52
CA CYS A 194 -7.36 -5.44 2.56
C CYS A 194 -6.04 -4.90 2.01
N LEU A 195 -5.01 -4.90 2.86
CA LEU A 195 -3.65 -4.50 2.53
C LEU A 195 -2.82 -5.77 2.27
N THR A 196 -2.32 -5.93 1.04
CA THR A 196 -1.47 -7.09 0.69
C THR A 196 0.00 -6.71 0.80
N LEU A 197 0.69 -7.19 1.84
CA LEU A 197 2.09 -6.89 2.16
C LEU A 197 3.04 -7.96 1.64
N LEU A 198 4.11 -7.54 0.95
CA LEU A 198 5.23 -8.42 0.60
C LEU A 198 6.21 -8.55 1.78
N VAL A 199 6.52 -9.78 2.15
CA VAL A 199 7.48 -10.10 3.21
C VAL A 199 8.47 -11.13 2.68
N SER A 200 9.77 -10.96 2.92
CA SER A 200 10.75 -12.00 2.62
C SER A 200 11.49 -12.45 3.87
N PHE A 201 11.82 -13.74 3.94
CA PHE A 201 12.81 -14.23 4.88
C PHE A 201 14.23 -13.96 4.37
N ARG A 202 15.18 -13.77 5.29
CA ARG A 202 16.60 -13.55 4.94
C ARG A 202 17.34 -14.87 4.65
N ALA A 203 17.07 -15.90 5.44
CA ALA A 203 17.68 -17.21 5.25
C ALA A 203 16.87 -18.04 4.24
N PRO A 204 17.52 -18.68 3.24
CA PRO A 204 16.88 -19.68 2.41
C PRO A 204 16.38 -20.88 3.24
N LEU A 205 15.34 -21.57 2.75
CA LEU A 205 14.96 -22.88 3.30
C LEU A 205 15.96 -23.95 2.85
N GLU A 206 16.47 -24.73 3.80
CA GLU A 206 17.17 -25.98 3.49
C GLU A 206 16.16 -27.05 3.11
N GLU A 207 15.15 -27.25 3.95
CA GLU A 207 13.95 -28.04 3.67
C GLU A 207 12.69 -27.20 3.88
N VAL A 208 11.58 -27.65 3.31
CA VAL A 208 10.30 -26.96 3.38
C VAL A 208 9.51 -27.54 4.56
N PRO A 209 9.56 -26.94 5.77
CA PRO A 209 8.75 -27.44 6.87
C PRO A 209 7.27 -27.20 6.56
N ILE A 210 6.42 -28.17 6.91
CA ILE A 210 4.99 -27.92 7.03
C ILE A 210 4.80 -27.01 8.24
N ILE A 211 4.14 -25.87 8.06
CA ILE A 211 3.98 -24.86 9.11
C ILE A 211 2.52 -24.86 9.53
N GLY A 212 2.14 -25.82 10.38
CA GLY A 212 0.77 -26.00 10.84
C GLY A 212 -0.21 -26.13 9.67
N LYS A 213 -1.07 -25.13 9.47
CA LYS A 213 -2.08 -25.05 8.39
C LYS A 213 -1.59 -24.28 7.15
N CYS A 214 -0.28 -24.11 7.02
CA CYS A 214 0.33 -23.43 5.89
C CYS A 214 1.38 -24.31 5.25
N VAL A 215 1.52 -24.14 3.94
CA VAL A 215 2.45 -24.88 3.12
C VAL A 215 3.15 -23.94 2.15
N TRP A 216 4.39 -24.25 1.83
CA TRP A 216 5.14 -23.50 0.84
C TRP A 216 4.87 -24.04 -0.56
N HIS A 217 4.42 -23.15 -1.43
CA HIS A 217 4.12 -23.47 -2.81
C HIS A 217 5.21 -22.89 -3.72
N GLU A 218 5.86 -23.75 -4.51
CA GLU A 218 6.80 -23.30 -5.54
C GLU A 218 6.04 -22.52 -6.61
N VAL A 219 6.48 -21.30 -6.91
CA VAL A 219 5.90 -20.51 -8.00
C VAL A 219 6.63 -20.76 -9.32
N SER A 220 5.98 -20.40 -10.44
CA SER A 220 6.64 -20.40 -11.74
C SER A 220 7.89 -19.51 -11.71
N LYS A 221 8.86 -19.80 -12.58
CA LYS A 221 10.11 -19.02 -12.66
C LYS A 221 9.82 -17.54 -12.93
N GLU A 222 8.90 -17.24 -13.83
CA GLU A 222 8.53 -15.89 -14.21
C GLU A 222 7.91 -15.11 -13.04
N LEU A 223 7.08 -15.76 -12.23
CA LEU A 223 6.50 -15.13 -11.03
C LEU A 223 7.55 -14.97 -9.93
N GLY A 224 8.42 -15.97 -9.75
CA GLY A 224 9.53 -15.92 -8.82
C GLY A 224 10.46 -14.74 -9.09
N ASP A 225 10.89 -14.57 -10.35
CA ASP A 225 11.77 -13.48 -10.76
C ASP A 225 11.13 -12.10 -10.52
N LYS A 226 9.84 -11.95 -10.84
CA LYS A 226 9.07 -10.72 -10.55
C LYS A 226 8.98 -10.42 -9.04
N LEU A 227 8.77 -11.44 -8.21
CA LEU A 227 8.72 -11.27 -6.75
C LEU A 227 10.10 -10.86 -6.20
N LEU A 228 11.17 -11.48 -6.68
CA LEU A 228 12.53 -11.14 -6.26
C LEU A 228 12.94 -9.73 -6.69
N GLN A 229 12.55 -9.30 -7.89
CA GLN A 229 12.77 -7.93 -8.34
C GLN A 229 12.11 -6.93 -7.36
N ARG A 230 10.89 -7.24 -6.88
CA ARG A 230 10.18 -6.42 -5.88
C ARG A 230 10.82 -6.44 -4.49
N VAL A 231 11.45 -7.54 -4.10
CA VAL A 231 12.21 -7.67 -2.84
C VAL A 231 13.48 -6.80 -2.85
N VAL A 232 14.16 -6.70 -4.01
CA VAL A 232 15.42 -5.95 -4.13
C VAL A 232 15.16 -4.46 -4.39
N SER A 233 14.10 -4.13 -5.11
CA SER A 233 13.81 -2.76 -5.53
C SER A 233 12.91 -2.03 -4.52
N ARG A 234 13.47 -1.04 -3.82
CA ARG A 234 12.76 -0.27 -2.76
C ARG A 234 11.42 0.34 -3.21
N ASN A 235 11.31 0.73 -4.49
CA ASN A 235 10.14 1.42 -5.02
C ASN A 235 9.22 0.52 -5.86
N ALA A 236 9.47 -0.79 -5.91
CA ALA A 236 8.69 -1.72 -6.72
C ALA A 236 7.39 -2.19 -6.03
N THR A 237 7.12 -1.68 -4.83
CA THR A 237 5.87 -1.87 -4.08
C THR A 237 5.43 -0.51 -3.53
N PHE A 238 4.15 -0.37 -3.17
CA PHE A 238 3.69 0.86 -2.51
C PHE A 238 4.31 0.95 -1.13
N GLN A 239 4.86 2.12 -0.80
CA GLN A 239 5.46 2.32 0.50
C GLN A 239 4.37 2.27 1.58
N PHE A 240 4.64 1.54 2.66
CA PHE A 240 3.81 1.57 3.87
C PHE A 240 4.61 2.24 4.98
N HIS A 241 4.12 3.37 5.48
CA HIS A 241 4.82 4.16 6.49
C HIS A 241 3.97 4.27 7.75
N VAL A 242 4.57 4.03 8.91
CA VAL A 242 3.90 4.24 10.21
C VAL A 242 4.39 5.58 10.76
N VAL A 243 3.51 6.58 10.72
CA VAL A 243 3.74 7.92 11.25
C VAL A 243 3.77 7.82 12.78
N LYS A 244 4.75 8.47 13.41
CA LYS A 244 4.92 8.49 14.87
C LYS A 244 4.15 9.63 15.52
#